data_AF-A0A7L5Z6K4-F1
#
_entry.id   AF-A0A7L5Z6K4-F1
#
_cell.length_a   1.000
_cell.length_b   1.000
_cell.length_c   1.000
_cell.angle_alpha   90.00
_cell.angle_beta   90.00
_cell.angle_gamma   90.00
#
_symmetry.space_group_name_H-M   'P 1'
#
loop_
_entity.id
_entity.type
_entity.pdbx_description
1 polymer ?
#
loop_
_entity_poly.entity_id
_entity_poly.type
_entity_poly.pdbx_seq_one_letter_code
_entity_poly.pdbx_strand_id
1 'polypeptide(L)'
;MRRLALSFSLLASLALGAGASLVAIQTAAAQDSLRRVPLRPLAPGLIRTANNVPFDPDTQGFLFINNFSNNLVSAVDFRTDGLCGGMVFAVLDYLNNPSIPMPTQDFQPAEGTPRNYLLQRQMDSMGDRNLTRWVEQFINPFGARNDEFWRWGLEDRLTELRRRIDAGERVPVALKGCDEGCKGDHVVLVVGYSVGTYLGDPGRNADQVRFTVYDPNYPGRLKTCTRTRWAALPVLDDGARGDKWRTWFPMQYSPQRPPRIDVSLERQVIMTFKTGGDDLRGGNDNVNVLLLLPDRRTLRFDNVNQGYRWVNNSTHSVAVTLPPDVAASDLRGIQLETTFGGGTGGDNWNLDNIQVETREGSGSLRLRYDHWAINGGRTVTTRFTGEDRTETFLF
;
A
#
# COMPACT_ATOMS: atom_id res chain seq x y z
N MET A 1 -24.71 9.37 -0.98
CA MET A 1 -23.84 8.69 -1.96
C MET A 1 -22.96 7.70 -1.20
N ARG A 2 -23.34 6.42 -1.23
CA ARG A 2 -22.69 5.33 -0.48
C ARG A 2 -21.46 4.88 -1.26
N ARG A 3 -20.28 4.92 -0.64
CA ARG A 3 -19.06 4.29 -1.17
C ARG A 3 -19.22 2.78 -1.01
N LEU A 4 -19.53 2.06 -2.09
CA LEU A 4 -19.25 0.63 -2.15
C LEU A 4 -17.76 0.47 -2.47
N ALA A 5 -16.93 0.32 -1.43
CA ALA A 5 -15.66 -0.36 -1.61
C ALA A 5 -16.02 -1.83 -1.84
N LEU A 6 -15.93 -2.32 -3.08
CA LEU A 6 -16.01 -3.75 -3.34
C LEU A 6 -14.77 -4.41 -2.73
N SER A 7 -14.92 -4.87 -1.49
CA SER A 7 -14.00 -5.74 -0.81
C SER A 7 -13.78 -7.01 -1.64
N PHE A 8 -12.55 -7.24 -2.11
CA PHE A 8 -11.90 -8.50 -2.52
C PHE A 8 -12.73 -9.73 -2.97
N SER A 9 -13.89 -9.51 -3.58
CA SER A 9 -14.85 -10.57 -3.91
C SER A 9 -14.68 -11.14 -5.31
N LEU A 10 -13.66 -10.71 -6.06
CA LEU A 10 -13.45 -11.11 -7.46
C LEU A 10 -12.23 -12.02 -7.70
N LEU A 11 -11.40 -12.31 -6.68
CA LEU A 11 -10.34 -13.32 -6.81
C LEU A 11 -10.89 -14.75 -6.93
N ALA A 12 -12.15 -14.96 -6.53
CA ALA A 12 -12.88 -16.20 -6.82
C ALA A 12 -13.45 -16.24 -8.24
N SER A 13 -13.64 -15.10 -8.92
CA SER A 13 -14.32 -15.05 -10.23
C SER A 13 -13.38 -15.11 -11.43
N LEU A 14 -12.09 -14.82 -11.26
CA LEU A 14 -11.07 -15.15 -12.27
C LEU A 14 -10.80 -16.67 -12.36
N ALA A 15 -11.42 -17.47 -11.48
CA ALA A 15 -11.52 -18.93 -11.58
C ALA A 15 -12.89 -19.43 -12.08
N LEU A 16 -13.81 -18.55 -12.51
CA LEU A 16 -15.16 -18.92 -12.97
C LEU A 16 -15.24 -19.03 -14.50
N GLY A 17 -14.41 -19.91 -15.05
CA GLY A 17 -14.80 -20.70 -16.22
C GLY A 17 -15.12 -22.12 -15.72
N ALA A 18 -16.40 -22.49 -15.79
CA ALA A 18 -16.99 -23.79 -15.41
C ALA A 18 -17.26 -24.04 -13.91
N GLY A 19 -18.55 -24.18 -13.58
CA GLY A 19 -19.10 -24.48 -12.25
C GLY A 19 -18.74 -25.85 -11.65
N ALA A 20 -17.65 -26.48 -12.09
CA ALA A 20 -17.05 -27.66 -11.46
C ALA A 20 -15.89 -27.30 -10.52
N SER A 21 -15.35 -26.07 -10.59
CA SER A 21 -14.10 -25.68 -9.92
C SER A 21 -14.26 -25.31 -8.44
N LEU A 22 -15.43 -24.88 -7.98
CA LEU A 22 -15.64 -24.49 -6.57
C LEU A 22 -15.62 -25.69 -5.60
N VAL A 23 -16.17 -26.84 -6.03
CA VAL A 23 -16.16 -28.08 -5.22
C VAL A 23 -14.76 -28.72 -5.20
N ALA A 24 -14.00 -28.62 -6.30
CA ALA A 24 -12.63 -29.12 -6.39
C ALA A 24 -11.63 -28.29 -5.57
N ILE A 25 -11.82 -26.96 -5.51
CA ILE A 25 -11.04 -26.08 -4.61
C ILE A 25 -11.40 -26.36 -3.14
N GLN A 26 -12.67 -26.64 -2.83
CA GLN A 26 -13.11 -27.03 -1.48
C GLN A 26 -12.47 -28.35 -1.01
N THR A 27 -12.36 -29.36 -1.88
CA THR A 27 -11.73 -30.65 -1.52
C THR A 27 -10.21 -30.56 -1.44
N ALA A 28 -9.55 -29.78 -2.30
CA ALA A 28 -8.10 -29.58 -2.26
C ALA A 28 -7.66 -28.76 -1.03
N ALA A 29 -8.36 -27.67 -0.69
CA ALA A 29 -8.07 -26.87 0.51
C ALA A 29 -8.38 -27.60 1.83
N ALA A 30 -9.40 -28.47 1.83
CA ALA A 30 -9.69 -29.36 2.96
C ALA A 30 -8.67 -30.52 3.09
N GLN A 31 -8.00 -30.92 2.01
CA GLN A 31 -6.96 -31.95 2.04
C GLN A 31 -5.57 -31.39 2.34
N ASP A 32 -5.24 -30.16 1.93
CA ASP A 32 -3.94 -29.53 2.22
C ASP A 32 -3.86 -28.99 3.67
N SER A 33 -5.02 -28.67 4.28
CA SER A 33 -5.11 -28.36 5.72
C SER A 33 -4.76 -29.55 6.65
N LEU A 34 -4.56 -30.75 6.10
CA LEU A 34 -4.13 -31.94 6.84
C LEU A 34 -2.63 -32.26 6.69
N ARG A 35 -1.89 -31.59 5.80
CA ARG A 35 -0.42 -31.72 5.76
C ARG A 35 0.21 -30.73 6.74
N ARG A 36 0.18 -31.09 8.02
CA ARG A 36 1.10 -30.54 9.02
C ARG A 36 2.52 -30.79 8.52
N VAL A 37 3.20 -29.76 8.04
CA VAL A 37 4.66 -29.79 7.91
C VAL A 37 5.19 -30.25 9.27
N PRO A 38 5.98 -31.34 9.36
CA PRO A 38 6.47 -31.81 10.65
C PRO A 38 7.29 -30.69 11.29
N LEU A 39 6.72 -30.12 12.36
CA LEU A 39 7.33 -29.06 13.13
C LEU A 39 8.59 -29.62 13.77
N ARG A 40 9.75 -29.02 13.46
CA ARG A 40 10.96 -29.28 14.23
C ARG A 40 10.66 -28.86 15.68
N PRO A 41 10.77 -29.75 16.68
CA PRO A 41 10.49 -29.38 18.06
C PRO A 41 11.40 -28.24 18.48
N LEU A 42 10.85 -27.23 19.14
CA LEU A 42 11.64 -26.22 19.83
C LEU A 42 12.56 -26.95 20.83
N ALA A 43 13.84 -26.56 20.88
CA ALA A 43 14.66 -26.89 22.03
C ALA A 43 13.96 -26.34 23.28
N PRO A 44 13.85 -27.10 24.38
CA PRO A 44 13.20 -26.62 25.59
C PRO A 44 14.00 -25.45 26.15
N GLY A 45 13.52 -24.23 25.89
CA GLY A 45 14.06 -22.96 26.35
C GLY A 45 12.89 -22.04 26.64
N LEU A 46 13.00 -21.25 27.71
CA LEU A 46 11.92 -20.45 28.32
C LEU A 46 10.90 -19.91 27.32
N ILE A 47 9.61 -20.16 27.60
CA ILE A 47 8.49 -19.48 26.95
C ILE A 47 8.68 -17.97 27.17
N ARG A 48 9.27 -17.27 26.19
CA ARG A 48 9.55 -15.84 26.29
C ARG A 48 8.24 -15.07 26.36
N THR A 49 8.07 -14.22 27.36
CA THR A 49 6.87 -13.39 27.50
C THR A 49 6.93 -12.12 26.65
N ALA A 50 8.12 -11.75 26.16
CA ALA A 50 8.32 -10.74 25.15
C ALA A 50 9.60 -11.01 24.37
N ASN A 51 9.63 -10.60 23.10
CA ASN A 51 10.84 -10.62 22.28
C ASN A 51 10.72 -9.61 21.13
N ASN A 52 11.84 -9.06 20.69
CA ASN A 52 11.93 -8.11 19.58
C ASN A 52 13.10 -8.45 18.68
N VAL A 53 12.88 -8.34 17.38
CA VAL A 53 13.92 -8.34 16.35
C VAL A 53 14.26 -6.87 16.03
N PRO A 54 15.54 -6.46 16.03
CA PRO A 54 15.91 -5.08 15.71
C PRO A 54 15.34 -4.63 14.36
N PHE A 55 14.68 -3.48 14.34
CA PHE A 55 14.17 -2.87 13.12
C PHE A 55 14.09 -1.36 13.33
N ASP A 56 14.82 -0.62 12.52
CA ASP A 56 14.79 0.83 12.49
C ASP A 56 13.93 1.30 11.29
N PRO A 57 12.71 1.82 11.52
CA PRO A 57 11.82 2.22 10.43
C PRO A 57 12.35 3.37 9.57
N ASP A 58 13.31 4.15 10.05
CA ASP A 58 13.89 5.29 9.32
C ASP A 58 14.96 4.85 8.30
N THR A 59 15.59 3.69 8.53
CA THR A 59 16.66 3.19 7.65
C THR A 59 16.33 1.84 7.00
N GLN A 60 15.34 1.13 7.54
CA GLN A 60 14.95 -0.22 7.12
C GLN A 60 13.50 -0.30 6.62
N GLY A 61 12.74 0.81 6.67
CA GLY A 61 11.40 0.95 6.10
C GLY A 61 11.40 1.82 4.84
N PHE A 62 10.30 1.81 4.09
CA PHE A 62 10.07 2.83 3.08
C PHE A 62 9.70 4.16 3.77
N LEU A 63 10.21 5.27 3.24
CA LEU A 63 9.96 6.60 3.78
C LEU A 63 8.70 7.27 3.20
N PHE A 64 8.13 6.71 2.12
CA PHE A 64 6.86 7.15 1.56
C PHE A 64 5.68 6.36 2.12
N ILE A 65 4.53 7.02 2.23
CA ILE A 65 3.29 6.44 2.74
C ILE A 65 2.63 5.53 1.69
N ASN A 66 2.05 4.43 2.17
CA ASN A 66 1.20 3.56 1.37
C ASN A 66 -0.17 4.20 1.06
N ASN A 67 -0.21 5.09 0.08
CA ASN A 67 -1.45 5.71 -0.43
C ASN A 67 -1.65 5.45 -1.94
N PHE A 68 -1.17 4.30 -2.42
CA PHE A 68 -1.26 3.95 -3.82
C PHE A 68 -2.71 3.75 -4.24
N SER A 69 -3.09 4.40 -5.33
CA SER A 69 -4.35 4.13 -6.03
C SER A 69 -4.10 3.15 -7.17
N ASN A 70 -4.49 1.88 -7.01
CA ASN A 70 -4.19 0.85 -8.01
C ASN A 70 -5.45 0.32 -8.68
N ASN A 71 -5.30 -0.10 -9.93
CA ASN A 71 -6.25 -0.93 -10.63
C ASN A 71 -5.58 -2.27 -10.94
N LEU A 72 -5.78 -3.25 -10.05
CA LEU A 72 -5.19 -4.60 -10.15
C LEU A 72 -5.63 -5.34 -11.42
N VAL A 73 -6.83 -5.02 -11.93
CA VAL A 73 -7.34 -5.56 -13.19
C VAL A 73 -7.99 -4.42 -13.97
N SER A 74 -7.21 -3.80 -14.85
CA SER A 74 -7.61 -2.62 -15.64
C SER A 74 -8.93 -2.80 -16.39
N ALA A 75 -9.24 -4.03 -16.81
CA ALA A 75 -10.47 -4.40 -17.52
C ALA A 75 -11.74 -4.34 -16.66
N VAL A 76 -11.64 -4.37 -15.32
CA VAL A 76 -12.81 -4.38 -14.41
C VAL A 76 -12.73 -3.41 -13.23
N ASP A 77 -11.77 -2.47 -13.24
CA ASP A 77 -11.56 -1.45 -12.19
C ASP A 77 -11.50 -2.03 -10.75
N PHE A 78 -10.76 -3.15 -10.59
CA PHE A 78 -10.59 -3.79 -9.30
C PHE A 78 -9.47 -3.10 -8.50
N ARG A 79 -9.80 -2.53 -7.33
CA ARG A 79 -8.89 -1.66 -6.57
C ARG A 79 -8.47 -2.29 -5.25
N THR A 80 -7.22 -2.02 -4.85
CA THR A 80 -6.76 -2.17 -3.47
C THR A 80 -6.58 -0.80 -2.84
N ASP A 81 -6.86 -0.70 -1.55
CA ASP A 81 -6.52 0.49 -0.75
C ASP A 81 -5.02 0.47 -0.44
N GLY A 82 -4.18 0.71 -1.45
CA GLY A 82 -2.72 0.70 -1.34
C GLY A 82 -2.04 -0.62 -1.76
N LEU A 83 -0.74 -0.71 -1.50
CA LEU A 83 0.17 -1.83 -1.75
C LEU A 83 0.84 -2.34 -0.45
N CYS A 84 0.13 -2.33 0.69
CA CYS A 84 0.70 -2.66 1.99
C CYS A 84 1.41 -4.03 2.03
N GLY A 85 0.81 -5.06 1.44
CA GLY A 85 1.42 -6.39 1.34
C GLY A 85 2.67 -6.38 0.48
N GLY A 86 2.63 -5.67 -0.65
CA GLY A 86 3.77 -5.51 -1.54
C GLY A 86 4.92 -4.76 -0.91
N MET A 87 4.64 -3.69 -0.16
CA MET A 87 5.63 -2.93 0.57
C MET A 87 6.27 -3.74 1.70
N VAL A 88 5.48 -4.49 2.48
CA VAL A 88 6.01 -5.35 3.55
C VAL A 88 6.90 -6.45 2.98
N PHE A 89 6.49 -7.10 1.89
CA PHE A 89 7.29 -8.13 1.23
C PHE A 89 8.58 -7.52 0.63
N ALA A 90 8.49 -6.37 -0.03
CA ALA A 90 9.65 -5.68 -0.58
C ALA A 90 10.65 -5.24 0.51
N VAL A 91 10.19 -4.73 1.66
CA VAL A 91 11.08 -4.42 2.81
C VAL A 91 11.88 -5.65 3.21
N LEU A 92 11.22 -6.82 3.33
CA LEU A 92 11.94 -8.06 3.62
C LEU A 92 12.91 -8.48 2.51
N ASP A 93 12.58 -8.22 1.25
CA ASP A 93 13.45 -8.49 0.12
C ASP A 93 14.75 -7.66 0.23
N TYR A 94 14.66 -6.36 0.54
CA TYR A 94 15.84 -5.52 0.78
C TYR A 94 16.65 -5.95 2.02
N LEU A 95 15.98 -6.25 3.13
CA LEU A 95 16.66 -6.71 4.35
C LEU A 95 17.42 -8.01 4.14
N ASN A 96 16.93 -8.89 3.27
CA ASN A 96 17.58 -10.14 2.91
C ASN A 96 18.66 -9.98 1.82
N ASN A 97 18.78 -8.80 1.22
CA ASN A 97 19.75 -8.48 0.18
C ASN A 97 20.57 -7.23 0.56
N PRO A 98 21.42 -7.30 1.61
CA PRO A 98 22.10 -6.12 2.17
C PRO A 98 23.07 -5.41 1.20
N SER A 99 23.42 -6.04 0.08
CA SER A 99 24.18 -5.40 -1.01
C SER A 99 23.35 -4.39 -1.84
N ILE A 100 22.02 -4.41 -1.70
CA ILE A 100 21.10 -3.51 -2.38
C ILE A 100 20.54 -2.56 -1.30
N PRO A 101 20.87 -1.25 -1.35
CA PRO A 101 20.45 -0.33 -0.31
C PRO A 101 18.93 -0.14 -0.33
N MET A 102 18.35 0.10 0.86
CA MET A 102 16.96 0.54 0.97
C MET A 102 16.78 1.88 0.25
N PRO A 103 15.67 2.08 -0.49
CA PRO A 103 15.40 3.35 -1.15
C PRO A 103 15.17 4.45 -0.12
N THR A 104 15.86 5.57 -0.28
CA THR A 104 15.74 6.75 0.58
C THR A 104 14.67 7.73 0.11
N GLN A 105 13.99 7.41 -1.00
CA GLN A 105 12.86 8.17 -1.51
C GLN A 105 11.72 8.23 -0.48
N ASP A 106 11.21 9.43 -0.23
CA ASP A 106 10.14 9.73 0.74
C ASP A 106 8.82 10.16 0.10
N PHE A 107 8.75 10.15 -1.23
CA PHE A 107 7.52 10.35 -2.00
C PHE A 107 7.16 9.07 -2.77
N GLN A 108 5.90 8.93 -3.14
CA GLN A 108 5.41 7.73 -3.83
C GLN A 108 6.13 7.55 -5.18
N PRO A 109 6.61 6.34 -5.53
CA PRO A 109 7.15 6.07 -6.85
C PRO A 109 6.05 6.16 -7.93
N ALA A 110 6.39 6.77 -9.07
CA ALA A 110 5.49 6.90 -10.23
C ALA A 110 5.13 5.53 -10.84
N GLU A 111 4.07 5.47 -11.65
CA GLU A 111 3.74 4.26 -12.43
C GLU A 111 4.87 3.92 -13.41
N GLY A 112 5.06 2.62 -13.69
CA GLY A 112 6.17 2.16 -14.55
C GLY A 112 7.54 2.10 -13.86
N THR A 113 7.70 2.74 -12.70
CA THR A 113 8.96 2.77 -11.93
C THR A 113 9.01 1.59 -10.93
N PRO A 114 9.81 1.62 -9.82
CA PRO A 114 9.77 0.55 -8.82
C PRO A 114 8.39 0.24 -8.22
N ARG A 115 7.39 1.09 -8.45
CA ARG A 115 5.98 0.78 -8.15
C ARG A 115 5.51 -0.55 -8.77
N ASN A 116 5.98 -0.91 -9.98
CA ASN A 116 5.62 -2.20 -10.60
C ASN A 116 6.12 -3.39 -9.78
N TYR A 117 7.31 -3.27 -9.18
CA TYR A 117 7.82 -4.29 -8.27
C TYR A 117 6.97 -4.38 -7.02
N LEU A 118 6.58 -3.26 -6.41
CA LEU A 118 5.66 -3.26 -5.26
C LEU A 118 4.30 -3.89 -5.60
N LEU A 119 3.77 -3.63 -6.79
CA LEU A 119 2.53 -4.24 -7.28
C LEU A 119 2.67 -5.76 -7.45
N GLN A 120 3.77 -6.23 -8.03
CA GLN A 120 4.04 -7.67 -8.13
C GLN A 120 4.12 -8.32 -6.75
N ARG A 121 4.84 -7.71 -5.80
CA ARG A 121 4.93 -8.21 -4.43
C ARG A 121 3.59 -8.17 -3.70
N GLN A 122 2.71 -7.23 -4.04
CA GLN A 122 1.35 -7.20 -3.53
C GLN A 122 0.57 -8.43 -3.98
N MET A 123 0.67 -8.81 -5.25
CA MET A 123 0.08 -10.04 -5.77
C MET A 123 0.70 -11.28 -5.10
N ASP A 124 2.02 -11.34 -4.95
CA ASP A 124 2.69 -12.46 -4.28
C ASP A 124 2.25 -12.63 -2.82
N SER A 125 1.97 -11.51 -2.12
CA SER A 125 1.45 -11.53 -0.74
C SER A 125 0.04 -12.12 -0.65
N MET A 126 -0.73 -12.05 -1.75
CA MET A 126 -2.11 -12.53 -1.85
C MET A 126 -2.23 -13.89 -2.56
N GLY A 127 -1.18 -14.32 -3.26
CA GLY A 127 -1.16 -15.53 -4.08
C GLY A 127 -1.22 -16.83 -3.28
N ASP A 128 -1.11 -17.95 -4.00
CA ASP A 128 -1.45 -19.32 -3.56
C ASP A 128 -1.02 -19.70 -2.14
N ARG A 129 0.18 -19.28 -1.71
CA ARG A 129 0.72 -19.62 -0.37
C ARG A 129 -0.05 -18.95 0.79
N ASN A 130 -0.73 -17.85 0.53
CA ASN A 130 -1.53 -17.12 1.50
C ASN A 130 -3.03 -17.17 1.17
N LEU A 131 -3.39 -17.57 -0.06
CA LEU A 131 -4.77 -17.64 -0.55
C LEU A 131 -5.67 -18.47 0.38
N THR A 132 -5.22 -19.64 0.82
CA THR A 132 -5.99 -20.49 1.75
C THR A 132 -6.32 -19.75 3.05
N ARG A 133 -5.35 -19.05 3.65
CA ARG A 133 -5.57 -18.30 4.90
C ARG A 133 -6.53 -17.11 4.72
N TRP A 134 -6.54 -16.50 3.54
CA TRP A 134 -7.51 -15.45 3.17
C TRP A 134 -8.91 -16.04 2.95
N VAL A 135 -9.02 -17.15 2.22
CA VAL A 135 -10.30 -17.83 1.91
C VAL A 135 -10.95 -18.43 3.15
N GLU A 136 -10.18 -18.99 4.09
CA GLU A 136 -10.68 -19.53 5.36
C GLU A 136 -11.50 -18.50 6.16
N GLN A 137 -11.19 -17.22 5.99
CA GLN A 137 -11.82 -16.11 6.68
C GLN A 137 -12.95 -15.47 5.87
N PHE A 138 -13.19 -15.94 4.65
CA PHE A 138 -14.15 -15.35 3.72
C PHE A 138 -15.60 -15.69 4.08
N ILE A 139 -15.89 -16.95 4.43
CA ILE A 139 -17.26 -17.37 4.79
C ILE A 139 -17.56 -16.91 6.22
N ASN A 140 -18.20 -15.75 6.33
CA ASN A 140 -18.60 -15.15 7.60
C ASN A 140 -19.90 -14.33 7.49
N PRO A 141 -21.04 -14.98 7.16
CA PRO A 141 -22.30 -14.28 7.01
C PRO A 141 -22.66 -13.56 8.32
N PHE A 142 -22.91 -12.25 8.23
CA PHE A 142 -23.30 -11.39 9.35
C PHE A 142 -22.31 -11.39 10.54
N GLY A 143 -21.03 -11.72 10.31
CA GLY A 143 -20.03 -11.73 11.38
C GLY A 143 -20.13 -12.91 12.35
N ALA A 144 -20.92 -13.94 12.05
CA ALA A 144 -21.19 -15.09 12.93
C ALA A 144 -19.94 -15.84 13.44
N ARG A 145 -18.79 -15.68 12.78
CA ARG A 145 -17.52 -16.36 13.09
C ARG A 145 -16.42 -15.40 13.57
N ASN A 146 -16.76 -14.16 13.91
CA ASN A 146 -15.79 -13.17 14.39
C ASN A 146 -15.00 -13.68 15.61
N ASP A 147 -15.71 -14.23 16.60
CA ASP A 147 -15.09 -14.76 17.83
C ASP A 147 -14.22 -15.99 17.56
N GLU A 148 -14.65 -16.85 16.64
CA GLU A 148 -13.88 -18.03 16.20
C GLU A 148 -12.55 -17.62 15.56
N PHE A 149 -12.60 -16.72 14.58
CA PHE A 149 -11.39 -16.24 13.90
C PHE A 149 -10.45 -15.49 14.83
N TRP A 150 -10.99 -14.79 15.82
CA TRP A 150 -10.19 -14.16 16.85
C TRP A 150 -9.45 -15.20 17.70
N ARG A 151 -10.17 -16.22 18.17
CA ARG A 151 -9.59 -17.31 18.96
C ARG A 151 -8.46 -18.02 18.22
N TRP A 152 -8.64 -18.29 16.92
CA TRP A 152 -7.56 -18.87 16.09
C TRP A 152 -6.29 -18.00 16.06
N GLY A 153 -6.46 -16.67 16.11
CA GLY A 153 -5.37 -15.70 16.28
C GLY A 153 -4.52 -15.99 17.52
N LEU A 154 -5.17 -16.25 18.65
CA LEU A 154 -4.53 -16.36 19.94
C LEU A 154 -4.10 -17.79 20.34
N GLU A 155 -4.83 -18.81 19.89
CA GLU A 155 -4.55 -20.21 20.22
C GLU A 155 -3.39 -20.74 19.34
N ASP A 156 -3.53 -20.67 18.02
CA ASP A 156 -2.59 -21.30 17.09
C ASP A 156 -1.60 -20.30 16.48
N ARG A 157 -2.12 -19.17 15.96
CA ARG A 157 -1.33 -18.23 15.17
C ARG A 157 -0.33 -17.43 16.01
N LEU A 158 -0.64 -17.18 17.30
CA LEU A 158 0.28 -16.59 18.25
C LEU A 158 1.48 -17.50 18.53
N THR A 159 1.25 -18.80 18.64
CA THR A 159 2.34 -19.78 18.79
C THR A 159 3.25 -19.77 17.56
N GLU A 160 2.66 -19.74 16.35
CA GLU A 160 3.40 -19.60 15.10
C GLU A 160 4.23 -18.31 15.06
N LEU A 161 3.61 -17.16 15.35
CA LEU A 161 4.27 -15.85 15.34
C LEU A 161 5.44 -15.79 16.32
N ARG A 162 5.22 -16.22 17.57
CA ARG A 162 6.24 -16.21 18.62
C ARG A 162 7.44 -17.05 18.22
N ARG A 163 7.22 -18.26 17.71
CA ARG A 163 8.29 -19.14 17.24
C ARG A 163 9.16 -18.48 16.17
N ARG A 164 8.55 -17.74 15.23
CA ARG A 164 9.26 -17.06 14.14
C ARG A 164 10.06 -15.85 14.65
N ILE A 165 9.45 -15.01 15.49
CA ILE A 165 10.14 -13.87 16.12
C ILE A 165 11.28 -14.35 17.03
N ASP A 166 11.07 -15.44 17.78
CA ASP A 166 12.09 -16.07 18.63
C ASP A 166 13.24 -16.69 17.82
N ALA A 167 12.99 -17.05 16.56
CA ALA A 167 14.01 -17.45 15.60
C ALA A 167 14.72 -16.26 14.93
N GLY A 168 14.38 -15.02 15.29
CA GLY A 168 14.97 -13.81 14.71
C GLY A 168 14.31 -13.35 13.40
N GLU A 169 13.18 -13.93 13.00
CA GLU A 169 12.46 -13.53 11.79
C GLU A 169 11.62 -12.27 12.03
N ARG A 170 11.55 -11.39 11.04
CA ARG A 170 10.52 -10.34 10.96
C ARG A 170 9.36 -10.91 10.15
N VAL A 171 8.15 -10.81 10.68
CA VAL A 171 7.02 -11.64 10.21
C VAL A 171 5.95 -10.77 9.57
N PRO A 172 5.65 -10.93 8.27
CA PRO A 172 4.49 -10.29 7.66
C PRO A 172 3.22 -10.86 8.30
N VAL A 173 2.32 -9.97 8.69
CA VAL A 173 1.04 -10.31 9.29
C VAL A 173 -0.07 -9.60 8.53
N ALA A 174 -1.03 -10.39 8.09
CA ALA A 174 -2.28 -9.89 7.53
C ALA A 174 -3.24 -9.54 8.67
N LEU A 175 -3.93 -8.41 8.52
CA LEU A 175 -5.02 -7.94 9.37
C LEU A 175 -6.30 -7.95 8.52
N LYS A 176 -7.32 -8.70 8.95
CA LYS A 176 -8.55 -8.92 8.17
C LYS A 176 -9.64 -7.96 8.59
N GLY A 177 -10.26 -7.23 7.67
CA GLY A 177 -11.37 -6.31 7.95
C GLY A 177 -12.64 -7.02 8.46
N CYS A 178 -13.59 -6.24 9.00
CA CYS A 178 -14.87 -6.74 9.55
C CYS A 178 -16.13 -6.20 8.84
N ASP A 179 -16.00 -5.82 7.57
CA ASP A 179 -17.03 -5.22 6.70
C ASP A 179 -17.52 -3.82 7.15
N GLU A 180 -18.29 -3.71 8.23
CA GLU A 180 -18.83 -2.42 8.72
C GLU A 180 -18.09 -1.93 9.97
N GLY A 181 -17.68 -0.65 9.98
CA GLY A 181 -17.02 -0.02 11.15
C GLY A 181 -15.55 -0.38 11.37
N CYS A 182 -14.97 -1.23 10.51
CA CYS A 182 -13.54 -1.60 10.49
C CYS A 182 -12.81 -0.98 9.30
N LYS A 183 -11.47 -1.01 9.36
CA LYS A 183 -10.63 -0.83 8.17
C LYS A 183 -10.76 -2.03 7.24
N GLY A 184 -10.45 -1.81 5.96
CA GLY A 184 -10.22 -2.89 5.01
C GLY A 184 -9.06 -3.79 5.41
N ASP A 185 -8.87 -4.87 4.67
CA ASP A 185 -7.73 -5.77 4.84
C ASP A 185 -6.41 -4.99 4.75
N HIS A 186 -5.46 -5.35 5.60
CA HIS A 186 -4.16 -4.66 5.70
C HIS A 186 -3.03 -5.65 5.95
N VAL A 187 -1.79 -5.23 5.69
CA VAL A 187 -0.60 -6.04 5.96
C VAL A 187 0.44 -5.17 6.66
N VAL A 188 0.98 -5.69 7.76
CA VAL A 188 2.03 -5.06 8.56
C VAL A 188 3.21 -6.02 8.73
N LEU A 189 4.39 -5.49 9.07
CA LEU A 189 5.55 -6.29 9.43
C LEU A 189 5.68 -6.32 10.95
N VAL A 190 5.44 -7.48 11.57
CA VAL A 190 5.67 -7.66 13.01
C VAL A 190 7.16 -7.87 13.25
N VAL A 191 7.72 -7.03 14.11
CA VAL A 191 9.12 -7.05 14.52
C VAL A 191 9.28 -7.39 16.00
N GLY A 192 8.18 -7.59 16.72
CA GLY A 192 8.23 -7.96 18.13
C GLY A 192 6.87 -8.29 18.72
N TYR A 193 6.88 -8.92 19.89
CA TYR A 193 5.69 -9.22 20.66
C TYR A 193 5.93 -9.07 22.16
N SER A 194 4.83 -8.85 22.89
CA SER A 194 4.72 -8.98 24.34
C SER A 194 3.38 -9.61 24.67
N VAL A 195 3.35 -10.64 25.52
CA VAL A 195 2.11 -11.33 25.94
C VAL A 195 1.74 -11.10 27.40
N GLY A 196 2.58 -10.42 28.18
CA GLY A 196 2.33 -10.16 29.61
C GLY A 196 2.05 -11.46 30.38
N THR A 197 0.90 -11.50 31.07
CA THR A 197 0.38 -12.65 31.82
C THR A 197 -0.66 -13.45 31.05
N TYR A 198 -0.71 -13.34 29.71
CA TYR A 198 -1.53 -14.21 28.87
C TYR A 198 -0.96 -15.63 28.86
N LEU A 199 -1.76 -16.61 29.27
CA LEU A 199 -1.35 -18.01 29.42
C LEU A 199 -1.97 -18.95 28.36
N GLY A 200 -2.54 -18.39 27.28
CA GLY A 200 -3.15 -19.20 26.21
C GLY A 200 -4.67 -19.30 26.25
N ASP A 201 -5.34 -18.63 27.20
CA ASP A 201 -6.81 -18.55 27.28
C ASP A 201 -7.31 -17.25 26.61
N PRO A 202 -7.95 -17.31 25.42
CA PRO A 202 -8.43 -16.13 24.70
C PRO A 202 -9.43 -15.26 25.47
N GLY A 203 -10.08 -15.82 26.50
CA GLY A 203 -10.99 -15.09 27.39
C GLY A 203 -10.30 -14.29 28.49
N ARG A 204 -9.01 -14.55 28.77
CA ARG A 204 -8.30 -14.00 29.93
C ARG A 204 -6.97 -13.34 29.55
N ASN A 205 -6.80 -12.08 29.93
CA ASN A 205 -5.58 -11.28 29.68
C ASN A 205 -5.19 -11.16 28.20
N ALA A 206 -6.09 -11.44 27.26
CA ALA A 206 -5.85 -11.32 25.82
C ALA A 206 -5.54 -9.87 25.38
N ASP A 207 -5.94 -8.86 26.18
CA ASP A 207 -5.60 -7.45 26.00
C ASP A 207 -4.13 -7.12 26.35
N GLN A 208 -3.40 -8.07 26.93
CA GLN A 208 -1.97 -7.94 27.19
C GLN A 208 -1.10 -8.44 26.02
N VAL A 209 -1.71 -9.09 25.02
CA VAL A 209 -1.03 -9.49 23.79
C VAL A 209 -0.86 -8.27 22.89
N ARG A 210 0.40 -7.90 22.65
CA ARG A 210 0.82 -6.74 21.87
C ARG A 210 1.88 -7.16 20.85
N PHE A 211 1.81 -6.58 19.66
CA PHE A 211 2.83 -6.69 18.63
C PHE A 211 3.43 -5.32 18.34
N THR A 212 4.74 -5.27 18.24
CA THR A 212 5.45 -4.10 17.71
C THR A 212 5.54 -4.28 16.20
N VAL A 213 5.04 -3.30 15.44
CA VAL A 213 4.88 -3.44 13.99
C VAL A 213 5.43 -2.25 13.23
N TYR A 214 6.03 -2.52 12.08
CA TYR A 214 6.18 -1.55 11.00
C TYR A 214 4.91 -1.58 10.15
N ASP A 215 4.28 -0.42 9.99
CA ASP A 215 3.11 -0.23 9.16
C ASP A 215 3.46 0.71 8.00
N PRO A 216 3.36 0.27 6.73
CA PRO A 216 3.68 1.11 5.58
C PRO A 216 2.73 2.33 5.42
N ASN A 217 1.62 2.39 6.16
CA ASN A 217 0.78 3.59 6.26
C ASN A 217 1.35 4.66 7.21
N TYR A 218 2.36 4.32 8.02
CA TYR A 218 3.00 5.22 8.99
C TYR A 218 4.53 5.13 8.89
N PRO A 219 5.15 5.67 7.82
CA PRO A 219 6.61 5.68 7.65
C PRO A 219 7.36 6.30 8.84
N GLY A 220 8.61 5.87 9.03
CA GLY A 220 9.54 6.40 10.03
C GLY A 220 9.14 6.15 11.49
N ARG A 221 8.17 5.26 11.75
CA ARG A 221 7.79 4.91 13.13
C ARG A 221 7.29 3.49 13.26
N LEU A 222 7.55 2.90 14.42
CA LEU A 222 6.91 1.66 14.85
C LEU A 222 5.56 1.97 15.50
N LYS A 223 4.62 1.05 15.34
CA LYS A 223 3.26 1.09 15.90
C LYS A 223 3.07 -0.09 16.84
N THR A 224 2.08 0.00 17.71
CA THR A 224 1.66 -1.14 18.54
C THR A 224 0.33 -1.68 18.04
N CYS A 225 0.31 -2.95 17.62
CA CYS A 225 -0.92 -3.69 17.39
C CYS A 225 -1.33 -4.39 18.68
N THR A 226 -2.49 -4.08 19.24
CA THR A 226 -2.99 -4.65 20.50
C THR A 226 -4.48 -4.92 20.38
N ARG A 227 -5.06 -5.63 21.34
CA ARG A 227 -6.50 -5.67 21.52
C ARG A 227 -6.98 -4.45 22.32
N THR A 228 -8.15 -3.91 21.98
CA THR A 228 -8.86 -2.98 22.88
C THR A 228 -9.56 -3.72 24.01
N ARG A 229 -9.70 -3.09 25.19
CA ARG A 229 -10.42 -3.68 26.33
C ARG A 229 -11.90 -3.94 26.06
N TRP A 230 -12.50 -3.30 25.06
CA TRP A 230 -13.95 -3.25 24.84
C TRP A 230 -14.41 -3.91 23.54
N ALA A 231 -13.48 -4.35 22.67
CA ALA A 231 -13.78 -5.12 21.46
C ALA A 231 -12.74 -6.22 21.25
N ALA A 232 -13.15 -7.42 20.85
CA ALA A 232 -12.28 -8.56 20.51
C ALA A 232 -11.55 -8.37 19.17
N LEU A 233 -11.11 -7.15 18.87
CA LEU A 233 -10.58 -6.72 17.59
C LEU A 233 -9.14 -6.22 17.77
N PRO A 234 -8.16 -6.70 16.96
CA PRO A 234 -6.88 -6.03 16.78
C PRO A 234 -7.07 -4.56 16.42
N VAL A 235 -6.27 -3.70 17.07
CA VAL A 235 -6.18 -2.27 16.78
C VAL A 235 -4.74 -1.81 16.74
N LEU A 236 -4.47 -0.77 15.96
CA LEU A 236 -3.22 -0.02 16.03
C LEU A 236 -3.37 1.17 16.99
N ASP A 237 -2.36 1.38 17.84
CA ASP A 237 -2.22 2.50 18.78
C ASP A 237 -3.56 2.88 19.47
N ASP A 238 -4.15 1.90 20.15
CA ASP A 238 -5.37 2.04 20.96
C ASP A 238 -6.68 2.41 20.21
N GLY A 239 -6.68 2.38 18.87
CA GLY A 239 -7.89 2.28 18.04
C GLY A 239 -8.73 3.56 17.90
N ALA A 240 -8.18 4.74 18.20
CA ALA A 240 -8.90 6.02 18.21
C ALA A 240 -9.44 6.51 16.84
N ARG A 241 -9.06 5.87 15.72
CA ARG A 241 -9.45 6.29 14.35
C ARG A 241 -10.11 5.22 13.48
N GLY A 242 -10.71 4.18 14.10
CA GLY A 242 -11.36 3.11 13.33
C GLY A 242 -10.39 2.08 12.73
N ASP A 243 -9.11 2.11 13.15
CA ASP A 243 -8.07 1.12 12.83
C ASP A 243 -8.34 -0.19 13.59
N LYS A 244 -9.42 -0.87 13.21
CA LYS A 244 -9.90 -2.11 13.81
C LYS A 244 -9.97 -3.19 12.74
N TRP A 245 -9.58 -4.40 13.11
CA TRP A 245 -9.66 -5.59 12.28
C TRP A 245 -10.35 -6.72 13.03
N ARG A 246 -10.95 -7.65 12.29
CA ARG A 246 -11.62 -8.85 12.83
C ARG A 246 -10.63 -9.85 13.42
N THR A 247 -9.54 -10.09 12.72
CA THR A 247 -8.53 -11.08 13.08
C THR A 247 -7.22 -10.77 12.39
N TRP A 248 -6.21 -11.57 12.65
CA TRP A 248 -4.88 -11.47 12.08
C TRP A 248 -4.27 -12.87 11.85
N PHE A 249 -3.26 -12.95 11.00
CA PHE A 249 -2.47 -14.18 10.82
C PHE A 249 -1.07 -13.91 10.27
N PRO A 250 -0.05 -14.70 10.69
CA PRO A 250 1.24 -14.75 10.02
C PRO A 250 1.07 -15.18 8.56
N MET A 251 1.69 -14.42 7.67
CA MET A 251 1.73 -14.75 6.25
C MET A 251 3.01 -15.53 5.92
N GLN A 252 2.90 -16.35 4.88
CA GLN A 252 4.05 -16.99 4.26
C GLN A 252 4.76 -16.01 3.34
N TYR A 253 6.06 -15.86 3.56
CA TYR A 253 6.93 -14.98 2.78
C TYR A 253 7.85 -15.83 1.90
N SER A 254 7.99 -15.42 0.64
CA SER A 254 8.93 -16.00 -0.31
C SER A 254 9.90 -14.91 -0.76
N PRO A 255 11.21 -15.02 -0.43
CA PRO A 255 12.20 -14.01 -0.81
C PRO A 255 12.28 -13.81 -2.32
N GLN A 256 12.48 -12.56 -2.73
CA GLN A 256 12.88 -12.16 -4.07
C GLN A 256 14.07 -11.20 -3.97
N ARG A 257 14.81 -11.05 -5.07
CA ARG A 257 15.85 -10.02 -5.17
C ARG A 257 15.19 -8.70 -5.55
N PRO A 258 15.31 -7.63 -4.74
CA PRO A 258 14.70 -6.35 -5.06
C PRO A 258 15.45 -5.65 -6.19
N PRO A 259 14.79 -4.75 -6.94
CA PRO A 259 15.48 -3.87 -7.88
C PRO A 259 16.35 -2.87 -7.11
N ARG A 260 17.43 -2.39 -7.74
CA ARG A 260 18.16 -1.23 -7.23
C ARG A 260 17.40 0.04 -7.63
N ILE A 261 17.09 0.87 -6.66
CA ILE A 261 16.35 2.13 -6.87
C ILE A 261 17.31 3.28 -6.61
N ASP A 262 17.97 3.73 -7.68
CA ASP A 262 18.88 4.87 -7.63
C ASP A 262 18.10 6.15 -7.96
N VAL A 263 17.37 6.67 -6.98
CA VAL A 263 16.70 7.96 -7.12
C VAL A 263 17.63 9.04 -6.57
N SER A 264 18.16 9.88 -7.46
CA SER A 264 18.84 11.11 -7.05
C SER A 264 17.82 12.02 -6.37
N LEU A 265 17.87 12.13 -5.04
CA LEU A 265 17.01 13.06 -4.31
C LEU A 265 17.44 14.52 -4.51
N GLU A 266 18.61 14.76 -5.09
CA GLU A 266 19.08 16.11 -5.31
C GLU A 266 18.32 16.80 -6.44
N ARG A 267 17.89 18.04 -6.19
CA ARG A 267 17.36 18.97 -7.19
C ARG A 267 16.10 18.44 -7.89
N GLN A 268 15.13 17.96 -7.12
CA GLN A 268 13.89 17.43 -7.67
C GLN A 268 12.73 18.43 -7.63
N VAL A 269 11.85 18.34 -8.62
CA VAL A 269 10.48 18.86 -8.55
C VAL A 269 9.55 17.66 -8.48
N ILE A 270 8.81 17.55 -7.39
CA ILE A 270 7.83 16.50 -7.13
C ILE A 270 6.46 17.11 -7.37
N MET A 271 5.67 16.47 -8.23
CA MET A 271 4.31 16.87 -8.56
C MET A 271 3.37 15.75 -8.18
N THR A 272 2.41 16.07 -7.32
CA THR A 272 1.34 15.15 -6.93
C THR A 272 0.04 15.59 -7.58
N PHE A 273 -0.56 14.68 -8.35
CA PHE A 273 -1.78 14.89 -9.11
C PHE A 273 -2.91 14.09 -8.48
N LYS A 274 -4.07 14.71 -8.30
CA LYS A 274 -5.31 14.02 -7.95
C LYS A 274 -6.24 13.99 -9.14
N THR A 275 -6.43 12.82 -9.72
CA THR A 275 -7.45 12.60 -10.75
C THR A 275 -8.83 12.66 -10.11
N GLY A 276 -9.74 13.37 -10.77
CA GLY A 276 -11.14 13.51 -10.39
C GLY A 276 -12.04 12.41 -10.95
N GLY A 277 -13.27 12.78 -11.31
CA GLY A 277 -14.28 11.83 -11.79
C GLY A 277 -14.10 11.31 -13.22
N ASP A 278 -13.11 11.78 -13.97
CA ASP A 278 -12.80 11.38 -15.34
C ASP A 278 -11.28 11.15 -15.44
N ASP A 279 -10.87 9.97 -15.91
CA ASP A 279 -9.52 9.46 -15.75
C ASP A 279 -8.56 9.97 -16.82
N LEU A 280 -7.25 9.78 -16.61
CA LEU A 280 -6.28 9.84 -17.70
C LEU A 280 -6.12 8.42 -18.22
N ARG A 281 -6.54 8.13 -19.46
CA ARG A 281 -6.56 6.76 -20.01
C ARG A 281 -5.17 6.17 -20.23
N GLY A 282 -4.17 7.00 -20.52
CA GLY A 282 -2.85 6.53 -20.94
C GLY A 282 -2.85 6.06 -22.40
N GLY A 283 -1.90 5.19 -22.75
CA GLY A 283 -1.67 4.78 -24.13
C GLY A 283 -1.23 5.97 -24.99
N ASN A 284 -2.14 6.50 -25.81
CA ASN A 284 -1.90 7.69 -26.63
C ASN A 284 -2.38 8.99 -25.96
N ASP A 285 -3.13 8.89 -24.87
CA ASP A 285 -3.68 10.01 -24.10
C ASP A 285 -2.83 10.22 -22.83
N ASN A 286 -1.87 11.12 -22.92
CA ASN A 286 -0.82 11.32 -21.91
C ASN A 286 -0.72 12.79 -21.51
N VAL A 287 -0.01 13.03 -20.40
CA VAL A 287 0.28 14.37 -19.91
C VAL A 287 1.79 14.63 -19.94
N ASN A 288 2.16 15.81 -20.42
CA ASN A 288 3.50 16.36 -20.38
C ASN A 288 3.55 17.45 -19.29
N VAL A 289 4.73 17.67 -18.74
CA VAL A 289 5.00 18.74 -17.78
C VAL A 289 6.03 19.68 -18.36
N LEU A 290 5.75 20.97 -18.31
CA LEU A 290 6.71 22.03 -18.60
C LEU A 290 6.96 22.83 -17.32
N LEU A 291 8.21 22.91 -16.88
CA LEU A 291 8.60 23.82 -15.81
C LEU A 291 8.91 25.19 -16.40
N LEU A 292 8.33 26.25 -15.82
CA LEU A 292 8.42 27.62 -16.34
C LEU A 292 9.50 28.41 -15.59
N LEU A 293 10.44 29.01 -16.33
CA LEU A 293 11.58 29.76 -15.79
C LEU A 293 11.48 31.28 -16.08
N PRO A 294 12.32 32.12 -15.44
CA PRO A 294 12.13 33.56 -15.50
C PRO A 294 12.42 34.20 -16.85
N ASP A 295 13.35 33.64 -17.60
CA ASP A 295 13.76 34.06 -18.95
C ASP A 295 12.81 33.58 -20.06
N ARG A 296 11.62 33.08 -19.71
CA ARG A 296 10.68 32.38 -20.61
C ARG A 296 11.20 31.04 -21.13
N ARG A 297 12.35 30.56 -20.64
CA ARG A 297 12.79 29.19 -20.88
C ARG A 297 11.79 28.23 -20.23
N THR A 298 11.60 27.09 -20.87
CA THR A 298 10.82 25.98 -20.32
C THR A 298 11.68 24.73 -20.28
N LEU A 299 11.52 23.93 -19.22
CA LEU A 299 12.06 22.58 -19.16
C LEU A 299 10.92 21.60 -19.40
N ARG A 300 10.97 20.89 -20.52
CA ARG A 300 9.91 19.98 -20.95
C ARG A 300 10.21 18.54 -20.52
N PHE A 301 9.19 17.88 -19.97
CA PHE A 301 9.18 16.48 -19.61
C PHE A 301 7.95 15.83 -20.25
N ASP A 302 8.19 15.02 -21.28
CA ASP A 302 7.13 14.38 -22.04
C ASP A 302 6.64 13.10 -21.36
N ASN A 303 5.35 12.81 -21.54
CA ASN A 303 4.68 11.57 -21.13
C ASN A 303 5.02 11.18 -19.68
N VAL A 304 4.74 12.07 -18.73
CA VAL A 304 5.12 11.85 -17.32
C VAL A 304 4.32 10.73 -16.66
N ASN A 305 3.17 10.36 -17.23
CA ASN A 305 2.41 9.18 -16.85
C ASN A 305 2.92 7.89 -17.53
N GLN A 306 3.91 7.97 -18.41
CA GLN A 306 4.56 6.84 -19.11
C GLN A 306 3.59 5.93 -19.87
N GLY A 307 2.51 6.48 -20.43
CA GLY A 307 1.47 5.68 -21.08
C GLY A 307 0.55 4.93 -20.12
N TYR A 308 0.74 5.05 -18.81
CA TYR A 308 -0.15 4.41 -17.83
C TYR A 308 -1.40 5.24 -17.56
N ARG A 309 -2.45 4.51 -17.18
CA ARG A 309 -3.77 5.05 -16.85
C ARG A 309 -3.79 5.58 -15.42
N TRP A 310 -4.15 6.85 -15.22
CA TRP A 310 -4.47 7.39 -13.90
C TRP A 310 -5.97 7.38 -13.67
N VAL A 311 -6.47 6.32 -13.03
CA VAL A 311 -7.92 6.06 -12.84
C VAL A 311 -8.67 7.15 -12.05
N ASN A 312 -10.01 7.12 -12.11
CA ASN A 312 -10.85 8.07 -11.38
C ASN A 312 -10.55 8.10 -9.88
N ASN A 313 -10.58 9.31 -9.30
CA ASN A 313 -10.42 9.57 -7.86
C ASN A 313 -9.13 9.00 -7.27
N SER A 314 -8.02 9.07 -8.01
CA SER A 314 -6.72 8.53 -7.63
C SER A 314 -5.67 9.62 -7.42
N THR A 315 -4.60 9.27 -6.72
CA THR A 315 -3.44 10.17 -6.51
C THR A 315 -2.17 9.56 -7.07
N HIS A 316 -1.42 10.36 -7.83
CA HIS A 316 -0.18 9.97 -8.51
C HIS A 316 0.91 10.99 -8.24
N SER A 317 2.14 10.53 -8.08
CA SER A 317 3.30 11.41 -7.92
C SER A 317 4.29 11.19 -9.05
N VAL A 318 4.83 12.28 -9.57
CA VAL A 318 5.89 12.32 -10.59
C VAL A 318 7.02 13.16 -10.02
N ALA A 319 8.26 12.68 -10.16
CA ALA A 319 9.43 13.50 -9.86
C ALA A 319 10.26 13.71 -11.12
N VAL A 320 10.69 14.94 -11.32
CA VAL A 320 11.62 15.34 -12.39
C VAL A 320 12.86 15.98 -11.78
N THR A 321 14.01 15.82 -12.42
CA THR A 321 15.29 16.37 -11.95
C THR A 321 15.58 17.70 -12.65
N LEU A 322 15.94 18.72 -11.87
CA LEU A 322 16.36 20.02 -12.37
C LEU A 322 17.81 19.93 -12.87
N PRO A 323 18.12 20.50 -14.05
CA PRO A 323 19.49 20.69 -14.51
C PRO A 323 20.36 21.45 -13.49
N PRO A 324 21.70 21.24 -13.50
CA PRO A 324 22.62 21.89 -12.56
C PRO A 324 22.59 23.43 -12.59
N ASP A 325 22.22 24.03 -13.72
CA ASP A 325 22.12 25.47 -13.94
C ASP A 325 20.76 26.08 -13.57
N VAL A 326 19.81 25.27 -13.07
CA VAL A 326 18.45 25.72 -12.74
C VAL A 326 18.17 25.55 -11.25
N ALA A 327 18.13 26.64 -10.49
CA ALA A 327 17.76 26.59 -9.09
C ALA A 327 16.25 26.36 -8.93
N ALA A 328 15.84 25.64 -7.89
CA ALA A 328 14.42 25.44 -7.61
C ALA A 328 13.71 26.77 -7.29
N SER A 329 14.45 27.77 -6.80
CA SER A 329 13.95 29.13 -6.59
C SER A 329 13.50 29.82 -7.87
N ASP A 330 14.06 29.45 -9.02
CA ASP A 330 13.82 30.11 -10.30
C ASP A 330 12.49 29.66 -10.95
N LEU A 331 11.89 28.58 -10.44
CA LEU A 331 10.61 28.09 -10.91
C LEU A 331 9.50 29.12 -10.63
N ARG A 332 8.84 29.56 -11.69
CA ARG A 332 7.70 30.51 -11.68
C ARG A 332 6.34 29.83 -11.80
N GLY A 333 6.35 28.55 -12.12
CA GLY A 333 5.15 27.80 -12.40
C GLY A 333 5.43 26.50 -13.12
N ILE A 334 4.35 25.76 -13.35
CA ILE A 334 4.33 24.60 -14.22
C ILE A 334 3.18 24.74 -15.21
N GLN A 335 3.35 24.17 -16.40
CA GLN A 335 2.29 24.01 -17.38
C GLN A 335 2.12 22.52 -17.66
N LEU A 336 0.86 22.09 -17.70
CA LEU A 336 0.49 20.75 -18.15
C LEU A 336 0.03 20.84 -19.59
N GLU A 337 0.43 19.87 -20.40
CA GLU A 337 -0.04 19.72 -21.78
C GLU A 337 -0.47 18.27 -22.01
N THR A 338 -1.70 18.06 -22.47
CA THR A 338 -2.20 16.72 -22.80
C THR A 338 -2.10 16.41 -24.29
N THR A 339 -1.96 15.13 -24.63
CA THR A 339 -1.88 14.65 -26.02
C THR A 339 -3.22 14.22 -26.61
N PHE A 340 -4.33 14.64 -25.99
CA PHE A 340 -5.66 14.10 -26.27
C PHE A 340 -6.09 14.30 -27.72
N GLY A 341 -6.58 13.24 -28.37
CA GLY A 341 -7.00 13.30 -29.77
C GLY A 341 -8.26 14.14 -30.03
N GLY A 342 -9.15 14.26 -29.04
CA GLY A 342 -10.50 14.82 -29.21
C GLY A 342 -11.47 13.93 -30.01
N GLY A 343 -12.73 14.35 -30.14
CA GLY A 343 -13.76 13.64 -30.92
C GLY A 343 -14.28 12.35 -30.27
N THR A 344 -14.98 11.51 -31.06
CA THR A 344 -15.68 10.29 -30.61
C THR A 344 -14.78 9.14 -30.10
N GLY A 345 -13.46 9.35 -30.05
CA GLY A 345 -12.49 8.41 -29.48
C GLY A 345 -11.40 9.05 -28.61
N GLY A 346 -11.45 10.37 -28.41
CA GLY A 346 -10.47 11.08 -27.58
C GLY A 346 -10.75 10.96 -26.09
N ASP A 347 -9.72 11.16 -25.27
CA ASP A 347 -9.85 11.21 -23.83
C ASP A 347 -10.15 12.60 -23.29
N ASN A 348 -10.72 12.63 -22.09
CA ASN A 348 -10.85 13.81 -21.25
C ASN A 348 -10.39 13.43 -19.85
N TRP A 349 -9.72 14.35 -19.16
CA TRP A 349 -9.21 14.09 -17.81
C TRP A 349 -9.62 15.22 -16.87
N ASN A 350 -10.16 14.86 -15.71
CA ASN A 350 -10.42 15.80 -14.63
C ASN A 350 -9.22 15.78 -13.66
N LEU A 351 -8.54 16.91 -13.53
CA LEU A 351 -7.56 17.14 -12.47
C LEU A 351 -8.27 17.86 -11.32
N ASP A 352 -8.40 17.22 -10.17
CA ASP A 352 -9.07 17.78 -8.98
C ASP A 352 -8.11 18.54 -8.07
N ASN A 353 -6.83 18.16 -8.04
CA ASN A 353 -5.78 18.85 -7.29
C ASN A 353 -4.41 18.62 -7.93
N ILE A 354 -3.54 19.64 -7.79
CA ILE A 354 -2.11 19.53 -8.06
C ILE A 354 -1.32 20.17 -6.92
N GLN A 355 -0.32 19.45 -6.46
CA GLN A 355 0.66 19.90 -5.50
C GLN A 355 2.05 19.86 -6.13
N VAL A 356 2.84 20.92 -5.92
CA VAL A 356 4.22 21.02 -6.42
C VAL A 356 5.15 21.29 -5.25
N GLU A 357 6.10 20.39 -5.06
CA GLU A 357 7.14 20.47 -4.05
C GLU A 357 8.51 20.45 -4.72
N THR A 358 9.48 21.09 -4.08
CA THR A 358 10.87 21.14 -4.58
C THR A 358 11.83 20.65 -3.52
N ARG A 359 12.89 19.98 -3.95
CA ARG A 359 14.00 19.55 -3.10
C ARG A 359 15.31 20.04 -3.69
N GLU A 360 16.15 20.67 -2.88
CA GLU A 360 17.54 20.94 -3.22
C GLU A 360 18.45 20.16 -2.26
N GLY A 361 19.45 19.45 -2.83
CA GLY A 361 20.33 18.56 -2.07
C GLY A 361 19.57 17.52 -1.25
N SER A 362 20.08 17.20 -0.05
CA SER A 362 19.43 16.33 0.94
C SER A 362 18.38 17.04 1.80
N GLY A 363 17.92 18.23 1.38
CA GLY A 363 16.98 19.04 2.15
C GLY A 363 15.54 18.49 2.16
N SER A 364 14.72 19.00 3.07
CA SER A 364 13.28 18.73 3.10
C SER A 364 12.58 19.28 1.86
N LEU A 365 11.46 18.64 1.49
CA LEU A 365 10.57 19.15 0.47
C LEU A 365 10.04 20.53 0.86
N ARG A 366 10.05 21.45 -0.10
CA ARG A 366 9.47 22.80 0.04
C ARG A 366 8.26 22.91 -0.87
N LEU A 367 7.09 23.07 -0.26
CA LEU A 367 5.85 23.35 -0.96
C LEU A 367 5.96 24.66 -1.73
N ARG A 368 5.73 24.60 -3.05
CA ARG A 368 5.71 25.77 -3.94
C ARG A 368 4.29 26.13 -4.34
N TYR A 369 3.45 25.13 -4.52
CA TYR A 369 2.08 25.29 -4.96
C TYR A 369 1.20 24.17 -4.40
N ASP A 370 0.02 24.51 -3.92
CA ASP A 370 -1.03 23.56 -3.60
C ASP A 370 -2.37 24.17 -3.98
N HIS A 371 -3.07 23.55 -4.92
CA HIS A 371 -4.37 24.02 -5.35
C HIS A 371 -5.42 22.93 -5.18
N TRP A 372 -6.22 23.07 -4.14
CA TRP A 372 -7.43 22.29 -3.93
C TRP A 372 -8.62 23.06 -4.47
N ALA A 373 -9.30 22.54 -5.49
CA ALA A 373 -10.60 23.06 -5.86
C ALA A 373 -11.61 22.77 -4.74
N ILE A 374 -11.88 23.76 -3.89
CA ILE A 374 -13.07 23.79 -3.03
C ILE A 374 -13.92 24.96 -3.48
N ASN A 375 -14.86 24.73 -4.41
CA ASN A 375 -15.88 25.72 -4.73
C ASN A 375 -17.22 25.07 -5.08
N GLY A 376 -18.24 25.32 -4.24
CA GLY A 376 -19.65 25.31 -4.61
C GLY A 376 -20.27 24.01 -5.14
N GLY A 377 -19.63 22.85 -5.00
CA GLY A 377 -20.18 21.56 -5.43
C GLY A 377 -19.66 21.00 -6.76
N ARG A 378 -18.61 21.59 -7.35
CA ARG A 378 -17.80 20.95 -8.42
C ARG A 378 -16.32 20.89 -8.00
N THR A 379 -15.74 19.69 -8.04
CA THR A 379 -14.43 19.34 -7.46
C THR A 379 -13.26 19.38 -8.45
N VAL A 380 -13.44 19.92 -9.65
CA VAL A 380 -12.44 19.84 -10.73
C VAL A 380 -11.63 21.15 -10.78
N THR A 381 -10.31 21.06 -10.56
CA THR A 381 -9.36 22.17 -10.77
C THR A 381 -9.27 22.50 -12.25
N THR A 382 -9.09 21.48 -13.08
CA THR A 382 -8.98 21.62 -14.54
C THR A 382 -9.61 20.43 -15.23
N ARG A 383 -10.45 20.69 -16.24
CA ARG A 383 -10.92 19.65 -17.15
C ARG A 383 -10.14 19.76 -18.45
N PHE A 384 -9.29 18.79 -18.71
CA PHE A 384 -8.60 18.66 -19.98
C PHE A 384 -9.50 17.94 -20.98
N THR A 385 -9.58 18.47 -22.20
CA THR A 385 -10.33 17.89 -23.30
C THR A 385 -9.50 17.91 -24.58
N GLY A 386 -10.03 17.34 -25.66
CA GLY A 386 -9.42 17.47 -26.98
C GLY A 386 -9.33 18.92 -27.49
N GLU A 387 -10.10 19.85 -26.94
CA GLU A 387 -10.07 21.28 -27.29
C GLU A 387 -9.23 22.08 -26.27
N ASP A 388 -9.34 21.73 -24.99
CA ASP A 388 -8.62 22.36 -23.88
C ASP A 388 -7.52 21.45 -23.35
N ARG A 389 -6.34 21.52 -23.97
CA ARG A 389 -5.22 20.59 -23.70
C ARG A 389 -4.16 21.12 -22.76
N THR A 390 -4.24 22.39 -22.38
CA THR A 390 -3.15 23.07 -21.67
C THR A 390 -3.67 23.84 -20.48
N GLU A 391 -2.96 23.76 -19.36
CA GLU A 391 -3.26 24.56 -18.17
C GLU A 391 -1.96 25.01 -17.50
N THR A 392 -1.95 26.23 -16.99
CA THR A 392 -0.76 26.84 -16.37
C THR A 392 -1.01 27.20 -14.91
N PHE A 393 -0.12 26.73 -14.04
CA PHE A 393 -0.14 26.96 -12.59
C PHE A 393 1.08 27.78 -12.20
N LEU A 394 0.87 29.05 -11.86
CA LEU A 394 1.96 29.99 -11.49
C LEU A 394 2.11 30.08 -9.97
N PHE A 395 3.34 30.31 -9.49
CA PHE A 395 3.67 30.48 -8.07
C PHE A 395 4.91 31.35 -7.84
#